data_AF-A0A9Q3PD70-F1
#
_entry.id   AF-A0A9Q3PD70-F1
#
_cell.length_a   1.000
_cell.length_b   1.000
_cell.length_c   1.000
_cell.angle_alpha   90.00
_cell.angle_beta   90.00
_cell.angle_gamma   90.00
#
_symmetry.space_group_name_H-M   'P 1'
#
loop_
_entity.id
_entity.type
_entity.pdbx_description
1 polymer ?
#
loop_
_entity_poly.entity_id
_entity_poly.type
_entity_poly.pdbx_seq_one_letter_code
_entity_poly.pdbx_strand_id
1 'polypeptide(L)'
;MDASNYTLGAVLSQISDSGKHPIAFNSRKLIPEELNYPIHDKELLGIVCALKHWRAFLLSLSSPFEVLTHHSSLQYFMSSKVLTRHQACWAESLSEFQFSITYRPGRLATLLDALSHWDDIYPERGEDFMSKNPLNFQQLIKQDEVKPSRYFSVKVESFSNLIDSIQKALWQDSQYRSILQELGKGKSIQDYSLDSSSQFILFKDLVVVPNDPTIQLSILQKCHDSPLAGFHGQEKTPKVVKCDFHWSGMTQFIKDYVSSCQQCSKNKNIHHKKFRLLRTLPMPNGPWICPSMDFITQLPLSNSFESILVIVDRFSKMAVFIATMSSITSLHLDHLFMKNIFSKDGLPSSIVIDRGPLFVSSFWTNLCQQLKILRDLSTAYHPETDGKTERVNQKL
;
A
#
# COMPACT_ATOMS: atom_id res chain seq x y z
N MET A 1 -15.41 -3.25 20.83
CA MET A 1 -14.10 -3.56 20.27
C MET A 1 -13.52 -4.68 21.10
N ASP A 2 -12.77 -5.56 20.46
CA ASP A 2 -12.20 -6.76 21.07
C ASP A 2 -10.85 -7.12 20.41
N ALA A 3 -9.88 -7.54 21.20
CA ALA A 3 -8.54 -7.93 20.76
C ALA A 3 -8.21 -9.33 21.29
N SER A 4 -7.84 -10.21 20.37
CA SER A 4 -7.26 -11.50 20.70
C SER A 4 -5.75 -11.43 20.71
N ASN A 5 -5.11 -12.57 20.94
CA ASN A 5 -3.65 -12.67 20.88
C ASN A 5 -3.07 -12.37 19.49
N TYR A 6 -3.88 -12.46 18.43
CA TYR A 6 -3.45 -12.43 17.04
C TYR A 6 -4.19 -11.44 16.14
N THR A 7 -5.41 -11.05 16.51
CA THR A 7 -6.27 -10.20 15.67
C THR A 7 -7.00 -9.17 16.51
N LEU A 8 -7.39 -8.09 15.84
CA LEU A 8 -8.20 -7.01 16.39
C LEU A 8 -9.54 -7.00 15.66
N GLY A 9 -10.63 -6.79 16.39
CA GLY A 9 -11.99 -6.70 15.87
C GLY A 9 -12.71 -5.46 16.41
N ALA A 10 -13.36 -4.72 15.51
CA ALA A 10 -14.20 -3.59 15.86
C ALA A 10 -15.46 -3.56 15.00
N VAL A 11 -16.55 -3.07 15.60
CA VAL A 11 -17.85 -2.91 14.96
C VAL A 11 -18.32 -1.48 15.24
N LEU A 12 -18.67 -0.75 14.19
CA LEU A 12 -19.33 0.54 14.29
C LEU A 12 -20.85 0.30 14.26
N SER A 13 -21.58 0.86 15.21
CA SER A 13 -23.04 0.70 15.29
C SER A 13 -23.76 2.02 15.45
N GLN A 14 -24.91 2.16 14.79
CA GLN A 14 -25.84 3.26 15.02
C GLN A 14 -26.86 2.86 16.08
N ILE A 15 -27.27 3.81 16.91
CA ILE A 15 -28.39 3.63 17.82
C ILE A 15 -29.64 4.14 17.11
N SER A 16 -30.67 3.29 17.03
CA SER A 16 -32.02 3.67 16.59
C SER A 16 -33.06 3.23 17.63
N ASP A 17 -34.32 3.60 17.43
CA ASP A 17 -35.43 3.23 18.32
C ASP A 17 -35.60 1.71 18.50
N SER A 18 -35.10 0.91 17.55
CA SER A 18 -35.15 -0.55 17.59
C SER A 18 -33.87 -1.23 18.12
N GLY A 19 -32.87 -0.45 18.55
CA GLY A 19 -31.64 -0.95 19.16
C GLY A 19 -30.35 -0.53 18.43
N LYS A 20 -29.27 -1.28 18.66
CA LYS A 20 -27.95 -1.04 18.06
C LYS A 20 -27.84 -1.79 16.73
N HIS A 21 -27.68 -1.05 15.63
CA HIS A 21 -27.54 -1.61 14.28
C HIS A 21 -26.10 -1.48 13.79
N PRO A 22 -25.40 -2.58 13.44
CA PRO A 22 -24.05 -2.51 12.92
C PRO A 22 -24.04 -1.89 11.51
N ILE A 23 -23.20 -0.88 11.31
CA ILE A 23 -23.05 -0.17 10.03
C ILE A 23 -21.77 -0.60 9.32
N ALA A 24 -20.70 -0.87 10.08
CA ALA A 24 -19.41 -1.23 9.52
C ALA A 24 -18.65 -2.18 10.46
N PHE A 25 -17.83 -3.03 9.84
CA PHE A 25 -16.98 -4.01 10.51
C PHE A 25 -15.53 -3.75 10.11
N ASN A 26 -14.61 -3.83 11.07
CA ASN A 26 -13.19 -3.73 10.81
C ASN A 26 -12.46 -4.82 11.60
N SER A 27 -11.62 -5.59 10.90
CA SER A 27 -10.76 -6.58 11.53
C SER A 27 -9.36 -6.54 10.91
N ARG A 28 -8.33 -6.76 11.72
CA ARG A 28 -6.93 -6.72 11.26
C ARG A 28 -6.09 -7.73 12.04
N LYS A 29 -5.14 -8.39 11.37
CA LYS A 29 -4.11 -9.20 12.03
C LYS A 29 -3.04 -8.30 12.66
N LEU A 30 -2.59 -8.67 13.85
CA LEU A 30 -1.46 -8.03 14.52
C LEU A 30 -0.16 -8.29 13.74
N ILE A 31 0.68 -7.27 13.60
CA ILE A 31 2.04 -7.44 13.05
C ILE A 31 2.96 -8.07 14.12
N PRO A 32 4.11 -8.65 13.74
CA PRO A 32 5.00 -9.36 14.68
C PRO A 32 5.39 -8.56 15.93
N GLU A 33 5.53 -7.24 15.79
CA GLU A 33 5.87 -6.33 16.88
C GLU A 33 4.68 -6.16 17.85
N GLU A 34 3.46 -6.06 17.33
CA GLU A 34 2.22 -5.88 18.10
C GLU A 34 1.82 -7.16 18.85
N LEU A 35 2.25 -8.33 18.38
CA LEU A 35 2.01 -9.61 19.07
C LEU A 35 2.62 -9.64 20.48
N ASN A 36 3.68 -8.85 20.70
CA ASN A 36 4.39 -8.79 21.98
C ASN A 36 3.77 -7.82 22.98
N TYR A 37 2.72 -7.07 22.59
CA TYR A 37 2.05 -6.15 23.50
C TYR A 37 1.30 -6.91 24.60
N PRO A 38 1.26 -6.37 25.83
CA PRO A 38 0.38 -6.90 26.86
C PRO A 38 -1.09 -6.75 26.44
N ILE A 39 -1.98 -7.58 27.00
CA ILE A 39 -3.40 -7.64 26.59
C ILE A 39 -4.08 -6.26 26.65
N HIS A 40 -3.82 -5.48 27.69
CA HIS A 40 -4.36 -4.12 27.82
C HIS A 40 -3.93 -3.18 26.68
N ASP A 41 -2.71 -3.31 26.18
CA ASP A 41 -2.21 -2.51 25.05
C ASP A 41 -2.75 -3.01 23.72
N LYS A 42 -3.03 -4.32 23.59
CA LYS A 42 -3.71 -4.89 22.40
C LYS A 42 -5.15 -4.40 22.30
N GLU A 43 -5.86 -4.37 23.43
CA GLU A 43 -7.20 -3.78 23.54
C GLU A 43 -7.18 -2.30 23.16
N LEU A 44 -6.26 -1.53 23.74
CA LEU A 44 -6.13 -0.12 23.41
C LEU A 44 -5.76 0.11 21.92
N LEU A 45 -4.88 -0.71 21.37
CA LEU A 45 -4.51 -0.67 19.97
C LEU A 45 -5.72 -0.88 19.06
N GLY A 46 -6.62 -1.82 19.39
CA GLY A 46 -7.82 -2.02 18.58
C GLY A 46 -8.78 -0.82 18.64
N ILE A 47 -8.87 -0.10 19.76
CA ILE A 47 -9.58 1.20 19.82
C ILE A 47 -8.91 2.19 18.87
N VAL A 48 -7.60 2.38 18.97
CA VAL A 48 -6.84 3.31 18.12
C VAL A 48 -7.02 2.99 16.63
N CYS A 49 -6.91 1.72 16.25
CA CYS A 49 -7.12 1.27 14.87
C CYS A 49 -8.55 1.53 14.39
N ALA A 50 -9.55 1.27 15.22
CA ALA A 50 -10.96 1.50 14.88
C ALA A 50 -11.25 2.98 14.66
N LEU A 51 -10.83 3.85 15.58
CA LEU A 51 -11.07 5.29 15.47
C LEU A 51 -10.33 5.91 14.28
N LYS A 52 -9.08 5.48 14.01
CA LYS A 52 -8.35 5.92 12.82
C LYS A 52 -9.02 5.46 11.52
N HIS A 53 -9.53 4.23 11.47
CA HIS A 53 -10.19 3.70 10.30
C HIS A 53 -11.52 4.43 9.99
N TRP A 54 -12.29 4.75 11.02
CA TRP A 54 -13.56 5.48 10.90
C TRP A 54 -13.45 6.98 11.20
N ARG A 55 -12.23 7.54 11.11
CA ARG A 55 -11.96 8.94 11.48
C ARG A 55 -12.90 9.92 10.79
N ALA A 56 -13.17 9.72 9.50
CA ALA A 56 -14.08 10.56 8.72
C ALA A 56 -15.53 10.55 9.23
N PHE A 57 -16.01 9.41 9.75
CA PHE A 57 -17.37 9.31 10.30
C PHE A 57 -17.47 9.92 11.70
N LEU A 58 -16.42 9.74 12.50
CA LEU A 58 -16.43 10.09 13.92
C LEU A 58 -16.11 11.56 14.19
N LEU A 59 -15.27 12.20 13.36
CA LEU A 59 -14.96 13.64 13.50
C LEU A 59 -16.14 14.55 13.12
N SER A 60 -17.07 14.07 12.30
CA SER A 60 -18.25 14.83 11.88
C SER A 60 -19.40 14.77 12.90
N LEU A 61 -19.26 14.02 14.00
CA LEU A 61 -20.29 13.92 15.03
C LEU A 61 -20.23 15.12 15.98
N SER A 62 -21.37 15.81 16.15
CA SER A 62 -21.50 16.91 17.11
C SER A 62 -21.70 16.45 18.56
N SER A 63 -22.03 15.16 18.77
CA SER A 63 -22.25 14.58 20.09
C SER A 63 -21.19 13.52 20.41
N PRO A 64 -20.78 13.39 21.69
CA PRO A 64 -19.81 12.37 22.07
C PRO A 64 -20.37 10.96 21.81
N PHE A 65 -19.51 10.07 21.33
CA PHE A 65 -19.86 8.67 21.07
C PHE A 65 -19.24 7.72 22.11
N GLU A 66 -19.82 6.54 22.25
CA GLU A 66 -19.40 5.55 23.23
C GLU A 66 -18.55 4.44 22.59
N VAL A 67 -17.39 4.16 23.19
CA VAL A 67 -16.53 3.03 22.85
C VAL A 67 -16.74 1.93 23.88
N LEU A 68 -17.24 0.79 23.42
CA LEU A 68 -17.45 -0.40 24.26
C LEU A 68 -16.27 -1.36 24.16
N THR A 69 -15.68 -1.71 25.30
CA THR A 69 -14.57 -2.69 25.44
C THR A 69 -14.87 -3.68 26.55
N HIS A 70 -14.33 -4.89 26.44
CA HIS A 70 -14.39 -5.90 27.51
C HIS A 70 -13.30 -5.71 28.57
N HIS A 71 -12.46 -4.68 28.46
CA HIS A 71 -11.36 -4.43 29.40
C HIS A 71 -11.62 -3.21 30.28
N SER A 72 -11.93 -3.45 31.57
CA SER A 72 -12.36 -2.39 32.49
C SER A 72 -11.27 -1.34 32.79
N SER A 73 -9.99 -1.70 32.72
CA SER A 73 -8.90 -0.75 33.00
C SER A 73 -8.84 0.40 31.99
N LEU A 74 -9.41 0.25 30.79
CA LEU A 74 -9.36 1.27 29.75
C LEU A 74 -10.34 2.42 29.99
N GLN A 75 -11.31 2.27 30.90
CA GLN A 75 -12.23 3.36 31.24
C GLN A 75 -11.52 4.61 31.76
N TYR A 76 -10.37 4.42 32.42
CA TYR A 76 -9.56 5.50 32.99
C TYR A 76 -8.33 5.84 32.14
N PHE A 77 -8.22 5.30 30.92
CA PHE A 77 -7.04 5.51 30.09
C PHE A 77 -6.77 6.99 29.81
N MET A 78 -7.80 7.75 29.41
CA MET A 78 -7.69 9.17 29.10
C MET A 78 -7.43 10.06 30.34
N SER A 79 -7.69 9.55 31.56
CA SER A 79 -7.47 10.27 32.82
C SER A 79 -6.25 9.78 33.60
N SER A 80 -5.56 8.74 33.12
CA SER A 80 -4.36 8.20 33.75
C SER A 80 -3.19 9.18 33.65
N LYS A 81 -2.48 9.40 34.76
CA LYS A 81 -1.35 10.33 34.85
C LYS A 81 0.00 9.72 34.44
N VAL A 82 0.08 8.40 34.36
CA VAL A 82 1.32 7.67 34.04
C VAL A 82 1.03 6.78 32.85
N LEU A 83 1.59 7.13 31.70
CA LEU A 83 1.45 6.40 30.44
C LEU A 83 2.85 6.02 29.94
N THR A 84 2.96 4.86 29.27
CA THR A 84 4.17 4.53 28.52
C THR A 84 4.32 5.49 27.32
N ARG A 85 5.54 5.59 26.74
CA ARG A 85 5.78 6.47 25.59
C ARG A 85 4.80 6.19 24.43
N HIS A 86 4.52 4.92 24.15
CA HIS A 86 3.63 4.54 23.07
C HIS A 86 2.15 4.82 23.40
N GLN A 87 1.73 4.57 24.65
CA GLN A 87 0.39 4.96 25.13
C GLN A 87 0.18 6.48 25.08
N ALA A 88 1.21 7.28 25.38
CA ALA A 88 1.12 8.74 25.27
C ALA A 88 0.89 9.20 23.83
N CYS A 89 1.62 8.64 22.85
CA CYS A 89 1.38 8.90 21.43
C CYS A 89 -0.04 8.48 20.99
N TRP A 90 -0.56 7.38 21.53
CA TRP A 90 -1.93 6.97 21.27
C TRP A 90 -2.95 7.92 21.91
N ALA A 91 -2.74 8.36 23.15
CA ALA A 91 -3.60 9.32 23.81
C ALA A 91 -3.66 10.66 23.05
N GLU A 92 -2.53 11.13 22.54
CA GLU A 92 -2.48 12.31 21.65
C GLU A 92 -3.30 12.08 20.39
N SER A 93 -3.14 10.94 19.71
CA SER A 93 -3.93 10.61 18.53
C SER A 93 -5.42 10.42 18.82
N LEU A 94 -5.79 10.00 20.03
CA LEU A 94 -7.18 9.81 20.44
C LEU A 94 -7.83 11.13 20.89
N SER A 95 -7.03 12.13 21.27
CA SER A 95 -7.52 13.45 21.74
C SER A 95 -8.30 14.24 20.69
N GLU A 96 -8.15 13.88 19.41
CA GLU A 96 -8.94 14.48 18.32
C GLU A 96 -10.43 14.08 18.35
N PHE A 97 -10.78 13.02 19.08
CA PHE A 97 -12.14 12.48 19.14
C PHE A 97 -12.83 12.84 20.46
N GLN A 98 -14.14 13.11 20.40
CA GLN A 98 -14.99 13.24 21.58
C GLN A 98 -15.69 11.91 21.89
N PHE A 99 -15.13 11.12 22.81
CA PHE A 99 -15.68 9.80 23.16
C PHE A 99 -15.53 9.46 24.65
N SER A 100 -16.33 8.49 25.10
CA SER A 100 -16.19 7.84 26.41
C SER A 100 -15.93 6.34 26.24
N ILE A 101 -15.06 5.78 27.09
CA ILE A 101 -14.81 4.34 27.12
C ILE A 101 -15.68 3.72 28.21
N THR A 102 -16.61 2.85 27.81
CA THR A 102 -17.49 2.12 28.72
C THR A 102 -17.16 0.64 28.70
N TYR A 103 -16.96 0.06 29.88
CA TYR A 103 -16.77 -1.37 30.04
C TYR A 103 -18.09 -2.12 29.79
N ARG A 104 -18.02 -3.17 28.98
CA ARG A 104 -19.12 -4.11 28.77
C ARG A 104 -18.63 -5.54 29.01
N PRO A 105 -19.29 -6.34 29.86
CA PRO A 105 -18.88 -7.74 30.08
C PRO A 105 -18.86 -8.55 28.78
N GLY A 106 -17.81 -9.33 28.56
CA GLY A 106 -17.56 -10.09 27.31
C GLY A 106 -18.72 -11.00 26.87
N ARG A 107 -19.50 -11.55 27.80
CA ARG A 107 -20.69 -12.37 27.48
C ARG A 107 -21.74 -11.66 26.61
N LEU A 108 -21.73 -10.32 26.57
CA LEU A 108 -22.64 -9.50 25.75
C LEU A 108 -22.00 -9.01 24.45
N ALA A 109 -20.78 -9.45 24.12
CA ALA A 109 -19.96 -9.03 23.00
C ALA A 109 -19.85 -10.08 21.88
N THR A 110 -20.78 -11.04 21.80
CA THR A 110 -20.74 -12.22 20.91
C THR A 110 -20.41 -11.92 19.43
N LEU A 111 -20.85 -10.78 18.90
CA LEU A 111 -20.56 -10.35 17.52
C LEU A 111 -19.09 -9.94 17.32
N LEU A 112 -18.47 -9.37 18.36
CA LEU A 112 -17.07 -8.95 18.35
C LEU A 112 -16.14 -10.16 18.56
N ASP A 113 -16.52 -11.07 19.47
CA ASP A 113 -15.78 -12.31 19.72
C ASP A 113 -15.63 -13.13 18.42
N ALA A 114 -16.66 -13.17 17.57
CA ALA A 114 -16.60 -13.84 16.27
C ALA A 114 -15.57 -13.22 15.29
N LEU A 115 -15.16 -11.97 15.49
CA LEU A 115 -14.23 -11.25 14.61
C LEU A 115 -12.77 -11.30 15.11
N SER A 116 -12.57 -11.46 16.41
CA SER A 116 -11.27 -11.47 17.10
C SER A 116 -10.84 -12.89 17.49
N HIS A 117 -11.77 -13.76 17.88
CA HIS A 117 -11.49 -15.12 18.36
C HIS A 117 -11.80 -16.15 17.28
N TRP A 118 -10.75 -16.55 16.56
CA TRP A 118 -10.74 -17.76 15.74
C TRP A 118 -9.83 -18.77 16.43
N ASP A 119 -10.29 -19.30 17.56
CA ASP A 119 -9.53 -20.26 18.38
C ASP A 119 -9.16 -21.52 17.58
N ASP A 120 -9.95 -21.82 16.53
CA ASP A 120 -9.72 -22.91 15.60
C ASP A 120 -8.57 -22.62 14.61
N ILE A 121 -8.15 -21.36 14.42
CA ILE A 121 -7.15 -20.98 13.40
C ILE A 121 -5.82 -20.58 13.99
N TYR A 122 -5.78 -19.96 15.17
CA TYR A 122 -4.54 -19.41 15.73
C TYR A 122 -4.13 -20.20 16.99
N PRO A 123 -3.06 -21.00 16.95
CA PRO A 123 -2.60 -21.81 18.07
C PRO A 123 -2.12 -20.94 19.24
N GLU A 124 -2.04 -21.48 20.45
CA GLU A 124 -1.45 -20.79 21.58
C GLU A 124 0.08 -20.65 21.40
N ARG A 125 0.70 -19.73 22.14
CA ARG A 125 2.13 -19.40 22.00
C ARG A 125 2.98 -20.67 22.21
N GLY A 126 3.64 -21.14 21.15
CA GLY A 126 4.52 -22.32 21.18
C GLY A 126 3.98 -23.56 20.46
N GLU A 127 2.74 -23.54 19.99
CA GLU A 127 2.15 -24.62 19.19
C GLU A 127 2.18 -24.29 17.69
N ASP A 128 2.46 -25.30 16.85
CA ASP A 128 2.49 -25.14 15.39
C ASP A 128 1.06 -25.06 14.83
N PHE A 129 0.79 -24.09 13.96
CA PHE A 129 -0.52 -23.88 13.31
C PHE A 129 -1.01 -25.15 12.60
N MET A 130 -0.08 -25.93 12.01
CA MET A 130 -0.42 -27.19 11.33
C MET A 130 -0.94 -28.27 12.29
N SER A 131 -0.54 -28.23 13.56
CA SER A 131 -0.89 -29.25 14.55
C SER A 131 -2.32 -29.09 15.08
N LYS A 132 -2.82 -27.85 15.24
CA LYS A 132 -4.17 -27.56 15.74
C LYS A 132 -5.25 -27.53 14.64
N ASN A 133 -4.89 -27.13 13.42
CA ASN A 133 -5.86 -27.10 12.31
C ASN A 133 -5.31 -27.75 11.02
N PRO A 134 -5.12 -29.08 11.01
CA PRO A 134 -4.63 -29.79 9.84
C PRO A 134 -5.61 -29.71 8.65
N LEU A 135 -6.88 -29.39 8.88
CA LEU A 135 -7.92 -29.30 7.85
C LEU A 135 -7.89 -27.97 7.07
N ASN A 136 -7.53 -26.85 7.71
CA ASN A 136 -7.42 -25.55 7.01
C ASN A 136 -6.16 -25.46 6.13
N PHE A 137 -5.13 -26.28 6.41
CA PHE A 137 -3.96 -26.43 5.55
C PHE A 137 -4.06 -27.64 4.61
N GLN A 138 -5.09 -28.48 4.76
CA GLN A 138 -5.45 -29.37 3.68
C GLN A 138 -5.89 -28.50 2.51
N GLN A 139 -5.27 -28.73 1.37
CA GLN A 139 -5.78 -28.23 0.11
C GLN A 139 -7.23 -28.73 0.02
N LEU A 140 -8.21 -27.84 0.24
CA LEU A 140 -9.66 -28.15 0.15
C LEU A 140 -10.00 -28.79 -1.20
N ILE A 141 -9.13 -28.56 -2.17
CA ILE A 141 -9.16 -29.14 -3.49
C ILE A 141 -7.80 -29.82 -3.70
N LYS A 142 -7.75 -31.15 -3.55
CA LYS A 142 -6.54 -31.91 -3.88
C LYS A 142 -6.28 -31.77 -5.37
N GLN A 143 -5.01 -31.73 -5.79
CA GLN A 143 -4.68 -31.70 -7.23
C GLN A 143 -5.33 -32.84 -8.01
N ASP A 144 -5.60 -33.98 -7.35
CA ASP A 144 -6.27 -35.15 -7.94
C ASP A 144 -7.81 -35.02 -8.00
N GLU A 145 -8.41 -34.13 -7.21
CA GLU A 145 -9.84 -33.82 -7.19
C GLU A 145 -10.19 -32.65 -8.14
N VAL A 146 -9.22 -31.80 -8.49
CA VAL A 146 -9.29 -30.99 -9.72
C VAL A 146 -8.97 -31.90 -10.89
N LYS A 147 -9.98 -32.58 -11.43
CA LYS A 147 -9.99 -32.70 -12.88
C LYS A 147 -10.16 -31.26 -13.38
N PRO A 148 -9.21 -30.67 -14.14
CA PRO A 148 -9.49 -29.43 -14.83
C PRO A 148 -10.67 -29.73 -15.75
N SER A 149 -11.88 -29.43 -15.29
CA SER A 149 -13.09 -29.71 -16.03
C SER A 149 -13.17 -28.65 -17.12
N ARG A 150 -12.62 -29.03 -18.27
CA ARG A 150 -13.27 -28.93 -19.59
C ARG A 150 -14.49 -28.02 -19.55
N TYR A 151 -14.33 -26.78 -20.01
CA TYR A 151 -15.41 -25.80 -20.21
C TYR A 151 -16.09 -25.31 -18.91
N PHE A 152 -16.11 -23.98 -18.70
CA PHE A 152 -16.99 -23.25 -17.76
C PHE A 152 -16.52 -22.93 -16.33
N SER A 153 -16.08 -21.68 -16.15
CA SER A 153 -16.45 -20.86 -14.97
C SER A 153 -16.75 -19.39 -15.31
N VAL A 154 -17.08 -19.07 -16.57
CA VAL A 154 -17.65 -17.78 -16.98
C VAL A 154 -18.84 -18.05 -17.90
N LYS A 155 -20.05 -17.79 -17.40
CA LYS A 155 -21.40 -18.00 -17.99
C LYS A 155 -21.50 -18.32 -19.51
N VAL A 156 -22.25 -19.39 -19.79
CA VAL A 156 -22.45 -20.12 -21.07
C VAL A 156 -23.03 -19.31 -22.23
N GLU A 157 -23.63 -18.16 -22.01
CA GLU A 157 -24.25 -17.41 -23.10
C GLU A 157 -23.27 -16.60 -23.95
N SER A 158 -22.07 -16.30 -23.44
CA SER A 158 -21.10 -15.43 -24.13
C SER A 158 -20.22 -16.16 -25.16
N PHE A 159 -19.96 -17.45 -24.98
CA PHE A 159 -18.92 -18.18 -25.73
C PHE A 159 -19.41 -19.10 -26.85
N SER A 160 -20.71 -19.38 -26.97
CA SER A 160 -21.26 -20.28 -28.01
C SER A 160 -20.76 -19.93 -29.42
N ASN A 161 -20.86 -18.65 -29.80
CA ASN A 161 -20.40 -18.15 -31.09
C ASN A 161 -18.88 -18.30 -31.31
N LEU A 162 -18.09 -18.20 -30.24
CA LEU A 162 -16.63 -18.33 -30.32
C LEU A 162 -16.21 -19.79 -30.51
N ILE A 163 -16.85 -20.70 -29.79
CA ILE A 163 -16.62 -22.15 -29.88
C ILE A 163 -16.94 -22.64 -31.30
N ASP A 164 -18.07 -22.21 -31.87
CA ASP A 164 -18.43 -22.52 -33.26
C ASP A 164 -17.43 -21.95 -34.27
N SER A 165 -16.89 -20.76 -34.00
CA SER A 165 -15.91 -20.09 -34.87
C SER A 165 -14.55 -20.81 -34.84
N ILE A 166 -14.11 -21.26 -33.66
CA ILE A 166 -12.91 -22.09 -33.49
C ILE A 166 -13.06 -23.38 -34.27
N GLN A 167 -14.19 -24.09 -34.12
CA GLN A 167 -14.43 -25.33 -34.86
C GLN A 167 -14.38 -25.08 -36.37
N LYS A 168 -15.14 -24.11 -36.89
CA LYS A 168 -15.15 -23.79 -38.33
C LYS A 168 -13.76 -23.45 -38.87
N ALA A 169 -12.96 -22.68 -38.13
CA ALA A 169 -11.61 -22.30 -38.54
C ALA A 169 -10.64 -23.49 -38.47
N LEU A 170 -10.73 -24.36 -37.46
CA LEU A 170 -9.97 -25.62 -37.41
C LEU A 170 -10.31 -26.53 -38.59
N TRP A 171 -11.59 -26.59 -38.97
CA TRP A 171 -12.04 -27.31 -40.15
C TRP A 171 -11.52 -26.71 -41.45
N GLN A 172 -10.94 -25.51 -41.49
CA GLN A 172 -10.36 -24.90 -42.70
C GLN A 172 -8.84 -25.04 -42.74
N ASP A 173 -8.18 -25.18 -41.59
CA ASP A 173 -6.73 -25.26 -41.48
C ASP A 173 -6.18 -26.63 -41.94
N SER A 174 -5.29 -26.59 -42.93
CA SER A 174 -4.65 -27.78 -43.50
C SER A 174 -3.85 -28.62 -42.49
N GLN A 175 -3.21 -27.99 -41.49
CA GLN A 175 -2.41 -28.67 -40.49
C GLN A 175 -3.28 -29.40 -39.46
N TYR A 176 -4.38 -28.78 -39.04
CA TYR A 176 -5.30 -29.39 -38.08
C TYR A 176 -6.19 -30.46 -38.73
N ARG A 177 -6.49 -30.33 -40.04
CA ARG A 177 -7.16 -31.38 -40.81
C ARG A 177 -6.37 -32.68 -40.88
N SER A 178 -5.04 -32.63 -41.10
CA SER A 178 -4.23 -33.84 -41.12
C SER A 178 -4.20 -34.52 -39.75
N ILE A 179 -4.08 -33.74 -38.67
CA ILE A 179 -4.15 -34.22 -37.29
C ILE A 179 -5.51 -34.89 -37.01
N LEU A 180 -6.63 -34.27 -37.43
CA LEU A 180 -7.98 -34.87 -37.28
C LEU A 180 -8.13 -36.19 -38.03
N GLN A 181 -7.61 -36.29 -39.26
CA GLN A 181 -7.69 -37.52 -40.04
C GLN A 181 -6.84 -38.65 -39.46
N GLU A 182 -5.69 -38.32 -38.88
CA GLU A 182 -4.82 -39.31 -38.25
C GLU A 182 -5.38 -39.79 -36.90
N LEU A 183 -5.92 -38.89 -36.08
CA LEU A 183 -6.63 -39.23 -34.84
C LEU A 183 -7.90 -40.04 -35.11
N GLY A 184 -8.68 -39.69 -36.14
CA GLY A 184 -9.88 -40.43 -36.55
C GLY A 184 -9.60 -41.85 -37.07
N LYS A 185 -8.38 -42.12 -37.53
CA LYS A 185 -7.92 -43.47 -37.93
C LYS A 185 -7.38 -44.30 -36.75
N GLY A 186 -7.52 -43.80 -35.51
CA GLY A 186 -7.06 -44.49 -34.30
C GLY A 186 -5.54 -44.46 -34.10
N LYS A 187 -4.80 -43.61 -34.82
CA LYS A 187 -3.36 -43.43 -34.57
C LYS A 187 -3.17 -42.49 -33.38
N SER A 188 -2.32 -42.89 -32.44
CA SER A 188 -1.89 -42.03 -31.34
C SER A 188 -0.85 -41.05 -31.86
N ILE A 189 -1.20 -39.76 -31.87
CA ILE A 189 -0.27 -38.66 -32.12
C ILE A 189 0.19 -38.15 -30.76
N GLN A 190 1.51 -37.97 -30.57
CA GLN A 190 2.06 -37.51 -29.29
C GLN A 190 1.38 -36.22 -28.82
N ASP A 191 0.89 -36.23 -27.57
CA ASP A 191 0.25 -35.11 -26.86
C ASP A 191 -1.08 -34.58 -27.45
N TYR A 192 -1.56 -35.11 -28.58
CA TYR A 192 -2.84 -34.71 -29.17
C TYR A 192 -3.95 -35.73 -28.88
N SER A 193 -5.12 -35.24 -28.50
CA SER A 193 -6.32 -36.07 -28.30
C SER A 193 -7.56 -35.39 -28.90
N LEU A 194 -8.57 -36.20 -29.20
CA LEU A 194 -9.87 -35.71 -29.68
C LEU A 194 -10.90 -35.90 -28.57
N ASP A 195 -11.56 -34.82 -28.16
CA ASP A 195 -12.67 -34.94 -27.21
C ASP A 195 -13.93 -35.40 -27.93
N SER A 196 -14.36 -36.64 -27.66
CA SER A 196 -15.49 -37.27 -28.35
C SER A 196 -16.83 -36.54 -28.12
N SER A 197 -16.97 -35.82 -26.99
CA SER A 197 -18.18 -35.05 -26.66
C SER A 197 -18.26 -33.71 -27.38
N SER A 198 -17.14 -32.99 -27.50
CA SER A 198 -17.13 -31.61 -27.98
C SER A 198 -16.49 -31.44 -29.38
N GLN A 199 -15.95 -32.52 -29.96
CA GLN A 199 -15.24 -32.56 -31.25
C GLN A 199 -14.01 -31.63 -31.33
N PHE A 200 -13.45 -31.22 -30.20
CA PHE A 200 -12.24 -30.39 -30.17
C PHE A 200 -10.96 -31.23 -30.22
N ILE A 201 -9.96 -30.68 -30.91
CA ILE A 201 -8.58 -31.14 -30.81
C ILE A 201 -8.01 -30.56 -29.53
N LEU A 202 -7.47 -31.42 -28.68
CA LEU A 202 -6.78 -31.06 -27.46
C LEU A 202 -5.28 -31.32 -27.64
N PHE A 203 -4.44 -30.42 -27.12
CA PHE A 203 -3.01 -30.63 -26.96
C PHE A 203 -2.68 -30.56 -25.47
N LYS A 204 -2.22 -31.66 -24.87
CA LYS A 204 -2.03 -31.77 -23.40
C LYS A 204 -3.25 -31.28 -22.61
N ASP A 205 -4.44 -31.73 -23.03
CA ASP A 205 -5.74 -31.36 -22.48
C ASP A 205 -6.20 -29.91 -22.70
N LEU A 206 -5.47 -29.10 -23.49
CA LEU A 206 -5.84 -27.72 -23.84
C LEU A 206 -6.49 -27.62 -25.22
N VAL A 207 -7.53 -26.78 -25.35
CA VAL A 207 -8.20 -26.56 -26.64
C VAL A 207 -7.24 -25.90 -27.62
N VAL A 208 -7.02 -26.56 -28.75
CA VAL A 208 -6.16 -26.02 -29.79
C VAL A 208 -6.89 -24.93 -30.57
N VAL A 209 -6.29 -23.75 -30.63
CA VAL A 209 -6.83 -22.59 -31.35
C VAL A 209 -6.09 -22.45 -32.68
N PRO A 210 -6.80 -22.28 -33.81
CA PRO A 210 -6.19 -22.08 -35.11
C PRO A 210 -5.35 -20.80 -35.15
N ASN A 211 -4.44 -20.69 -36.12
CA ASN A 211 -3.61 -19.49 -36.28
C ASN A 211 -4.38 -18.33 -36.95
N ASP A 212 -5.53 -17.98 -36.38
CA ASP A 212 -6.39 -16.88 -36.79
C ASP A 212 -6.34 -15.75 -35.74
N PRO A 213 -5.77 -14.58 -36.08
CA PRO A 213 -5.68 -13.45 -35.17
C PRO A 213 -7.03 -12.98 -34.63
N THR A 214 -8.13 -13.12 -35.39
CA THR A 214 -9.45 -12.65 -34.96
C THR A 214 -10.01 -13.50 -33.82
N ILE A 215 -9.84 -14.82 -33.92
CA ILE A 215 -10.22 -15.78 -32.90
C ILE A 215 -9.32 -15.61 -31.66
N GLN A 216 -8.02 -15.45 -31.86
CA GLN A 216 -7.09 -15.22 -30.75
C GLN A 216 -7.41 -13.91 -30.01
N LEU A 217 -7.70 -12.82 -30.71
CA LEU A 217 -8.09 -11.54 -30.11
C LEU A 217 -9.39 -11.64 -29.30
N SER A 218 -10.41 -12.32 -29.83
CA SER A 218 -11.69 -12.46 -29.15
C SER A 218 -11.58 -13.33 -27.87
N ILE A 219 -10.70 -14.33 -27.85
CA ILE A 219 -10.33 -15.06 -26.62
C ILE A 219 -9.69 -14.08 -25.62
N LEU A 220 -8.72 -13.29 -26.04
CA LEU A 220 -8.03 -12.34 -25.15
C LEU A 220 -8.97 -11.27 -24.60
N GLN A 221 -9.83 -10.69 -25.41
CA GLN A 221 -10.83 -9.71 -24.95
C GLN A 221 -11.70 -10.28 -23.83
N LYS A 222 -12.17 -11.52 -23.98
CA LYS A 222 -13.00 -12.16 -22.95
C LYS A 222 -12.22 -12.56 -21.71
N CYS A 223 -10.98 -13.01 -21.85
CA CYS A 223 -10.13 -13.43 -20.73
C CYS A 223 -9.46 -12.25 -20.00
N HIS A 224 -9.27 -11.10 -20.65
CA HIS A 224 -8.55 -9.96 -20.10
C HIS A 224 -9.45 -8.76 -19.80
N ASP A 225 -10.35 -8.39 -20.71
CA ASP A 225 -11.16 -7.17 -20.59
C ASP A 225 -12.47 -7.40 -19.81
N SER A 226 -12.78 -8.65 -19.49
CA SER A 226 -13.94 -8.97 -18.65
C SER A 226 -13.76 -8.36 -17.25
N PRO A 227 -14.77 -7.62 -16.73
CA PRO A 227 -14.73 -7.08 -15.37
C PRO A 227 -14.49 -8.14 -14.30
N LEU A 228 -14.97 -9.37 -14.55
CA LEU A 228 -14.79 -10.52 -13.65
C LEU A 228 -13.36 -11.10 -13.70
N ALA A 229 -12.63 -10.86 -14.79
CA ALA A 229 -11.26 -11.31 -14.96
C ALA A 229 -10.23 -10.34 -14.34
N GLY A 230 -10.65 -9.19 -13.79
CA GLY A 230 -9.77 -8.35 -12.97
C GLY A 230 -8.58 -7.68 -13.69
N PHE A 231 -8.59 -7.57 -15.03
CA PHE A 231 -7.56 -6.89 -15.83
C PHE A 231 -6.13 -7.32 -15.49
N HIS A 232 -5.91 -8.64 -15.54
CA HIS A 232 -4.63 -9.25 -15.21
C HIS A 232 -3.47 -8.66 -16.04
N GLY A 233 -2.34 -8.40 -15.37
CA GLY A 233 -1.12 -7.93 -16.04
C GLY A 233 -0.43 -9.03 -16.88
N GLN A 234 0.64 -8.64 -17.59
CA GLN A 234 1.37 -9.47 -18.57
C GLN A 234 1.85 -10.84 -18.05
N GLU A 235 2.01 -11.03 -16.74
CA GLU A 235 2.42 -12.31 -16.15
C GLU A 235 1.25 -13.23 -15.79
N LYS A 236 0.09 -12.66 -15.49
CA LYS A 236 -1.09 -13.40 -15.02
C LYS A 236 -1.99 -13.81 -16.19
N THR A 237 -2.15 -12.95 -17.19
CA THR A 237 -2.99 -13.22 -18.38
C THR A 237 -2.55 -14.48 -19.13
N PRO A 238 -1.25 -14.72 -19.39
CA PRO A 238 -0.83 -15.97 -20.03
C PRO A 238 -1.17 -17.21 -19.22
N LYS A 239 -1.19 -17.13 -17.88
CA LYS A 239 -1.53 -18.27 -17.02
C LYS A 239 -3.01 -18.62 -17.12
N VAL A 240 -3.87 -17.60 -17.11
CA VAL A 240 -5.32 -17.77 -17.26
C VAL A 240 -5.65 -18.37 -18.63
N VAL A 241 -5.09 -17.83 -19.71
CA VAL A 241 -5.37 -18.33 -21.07
C VAL A 241 -4.81 -19.75 -21.28
N LYS A 242 -3.64 -20.06 -20.72
CA LYS A 242 -3.02 -21.40 -20.77
C LYS A 242 -3.75 -22.47 -19.96
N CYS A 243 -4.76 -22.11 -19.17
CA CYS A 243 -5.60 -23.10 -18.51
C CYS A 243 -6.54 -23.81 -19.49
N ASP A 244 -6.98 -23.10 -20.54
CA ASP A 244 -8.04 -23.59 -21.42
C ASP A 244 -7.61 -23.69 -22.89
N PHE A 245 -6.67 -22.85 -23.34
CA PHE A 245 -6.33 -22.69 -24.76
C PHE A 245 -4.84 -22.86 -25.05
N HIS A 246 -4.54 -23.32 -26.27
CA HIS A 246 -3.18 -23.44 -26.79
C HIS A 246 -3.09 -23.06 -28.28
N TRP A 247 -2.13 -22.21 -28.62
CA TRP A 247 -1.71 -21.95 -30.01
C TRP A 247 -0.23 -21.56 -30.09
N SER A 248 0.34 -21.67 -31.29
CA SER A 248 1.74 -21.29 -31.56
C SER A 248 1.95 -19.78 -31.37
N GLY A 249 3.00 -19.39 -30.64
CA GLY A 249 3.31 -17.96 -30.39
C GLY A 249 2.42 -17.27 -29.35
N MET A 250 1.51 -18.00 -28.68
CA MET A 250 0.56 -17.45 -27.70
C MET A 250 1.15 -16.50 -26.66
N THR A 251 2.33 -16.83 -26.11
CA THR A 251 2.92 -16.01 -25.04
C THR A 251 3.32 -14.62 -25.53
N GLN A 252 3.84 -14.51 -26.75
CA GLN A 252 4.22 -13.22 -27.33
C GLN A 252 2.97 -12.41 -27.69
N PHE A 253 2.00 -13.06 -28.32
CA PHE A 253 0.72 -12.45 -28.70
C PHE A 253 -0.02 -11.84 -27.49
N ILE A 254 -0.07 -12.56 -26.36
CA ILE A 254 -0.67 -12.06 -25.12
C ILE A 254 0.10 -10.86 -24.55
N LYS A 255 1.44 -10.90 -24.58
CA LYS A 255 2.25 -9.79 -24.08
C LYS A 255 2.01 -8.52 -24.88
N ASP A 256 1.96 -8.64 -26.20
CA ASP A 256 1.71 -7.52 -27.12
C ASP A 256 0.32 -6.94 -26.87
N TYR A 257 -0.71 -7.78 -26.73
CA TYR A 257 -2.08 -7.36 -26.38
C TYR A 257 -2.16 -6.61 -25.04
N VAL A 258 -1.60 -7.18 -23.97
CA VAL A 258 -1.66 -6.53 -22.65
C VAL A 258 -0.80 -5.25 -22.62
N SER A 259 0.24 -5.15 -23.45
CA SER A 259 1.04 -3.93 -23.59
C SER A 259 0.28 -2.79 -24.28
N SER A 260 -0.61 -3.09 -25.22
CA SER A 260 -1.43 -2.10 -25.91
C SER A 260 -2.70 -1.71 -25.14
N CYS A 261 -3.05 -2.43 -24.07
CA CYS A 261 -4.21 -2.11 -23.23
C CYS A 261 -4.00 -0.79 -22.45
N GLN A 262 -4.81 0.22 -22.78
CA GLN A 262 -4.76 1.53 -22.11
C GLN A 262 -5.11 1.47 -20.62
N GLN A 263 -6.06 0.62 -20.23
CA GLN A 263 -6.50 0.50 -18.83
C GLN A 263 -5.39 -0.09 -17.95
N CYS A 264 -4.69 -1.12 -18.43
CA CYS A 264 -3.52 -1.65 -17.75
C CYS A 264 -2.36 -0.65 -17.73
N SER A 265 -2.15 0.11 -18.81
CA SER A 265 -1.10 1.15 -18.86
C SER A 265 -1.34 2.27 -17.84
N LYS A 266 -2.59 2.74 -17.71
CA LYS A 266 -2.98 3.79 -16.74
C LYS A 266 -2.88 3.33 -15.28
N ASN A 267 -3.20 2.07 -15.00
CA ASN A 267 -3.23 1.53 -13.63
C ASN A 267 -1.90 0.91 -13.18
N LYS A 268 -0.91 0.81 -14.07
CA LYS A 268 0.43 0.34 -13.69
C LYS A 268 1.14 1.43 -12.90
N ASN A 269 1.40 1.16 -11.63
CA ASN A 269 2.43 1.88 -10.90
C ASN A 269 3.76 1.69 -11.65
N ILE A 270 4.39 2.79 -12.07
CA ILE A 270 5.74 2.75 -12.61
C ILE A 270 6.64 2.28 -11.46
N HIS A 271 7.04 1.02 -11.49
CA HIS A 271 8.16 0.57 -10.69
C HIS A 271 9.41 1.26 -11.27
N HIS A 272 9.71 2.46 -10.76
CA HIS A 272 10.99 3.09 -11.00
C HIS A 272 12.10 2.07 -10.71
N LYS A 273 13.19 2.09 -11.49
CA LYS A 273 14.38 1.29 -11.15
C LYS A 273 14.77 1.61 -9.71
N LYS A 274 15.20 0.59 -8.94
CA LYS A 274 15.72 0.75 -7.57
C LYS A 274 16.60 2.01 -7.52
N PHE A 275 16.31 2.93 -6.59
CA PHE A 275 17.13 4.11 -6.36
C PHE A 275 18.60 3.68 -6.28
N ARG A 276 19.43 4.23 -7.17
CA ARG A 276 20.88 4.04 -7.11
C ARG A 276 21.37 4.64 -5.78
N LEU A 277 22.49 4.17 -5.24
CA LEU A 277 23.09 4.70 -4.01
C LEU A 277 23.05 6.24 -4.02
N LEU A 278 22.41 6.83 -3.00
CA LEU A 278 22.31 8.28 -2.84
C LEU A 278 23.72 8.88 -2.88
N ARG A 279 24.00 9.74 -3.86
CA ARG A 279 25.28 10.43 -3.94
C ARG A 279 25.28 11.54 -2.89
N THR A 280 25.87 11.28 -1.74
CA THR A 280 26.04 12.28 -0.69
C THR A 280 26.90 13.43 -1.21
N LEU A 281 26.48 14.67 -0.97
CA LEU A 281 27.29 15.86 -1.21
C LEU A 281 28.65 15.72 -0.49
N PRO A 282 29.77 16.14 -1.11
CA PRO A 282 31.10 16.03 -0.51
C PRO A 282 31.15 16.72 0.87
N MET A 283 32.00 16.20 1.75
CA MET A 283 32.20 16.80 3.07
C MET A 283 32.99 18.12 2.92
N PRO A 284 32.57 19.20 3.60
CA PRO A 284 33.30 20.47 3.55
C PRO A 284 34.68 20.35 4.20
N ASN A 285 35.60 21.24 3.85
CA ASN A 285 36.99 21.23 4.37
C ASN A 285 37.15 21.90 5.75
N GLY A 286 36.06 22.33 6.37
CA GLY A 286 36.07 23.03 7.65
C GLY A 286 34.67 23.44 8.11
N PRO A 287 34.55 23.88 9.38
CA PRO A 287 33.28 24.31 9.95
C PRO A 287 32.76 25.57 9.26
N TRP A 288 31.44 25.64 9.09
CA TRP A 288 30.72 26.80 8.56
C TRP A 288 31.04 27.22 7.11
N ILE A 289 31.85 26.43 6.39
CA ILE A 289 32.16 26.69 4.97
C ILE A 289 30.96 26.40 4.05
N CYS A 290 30.18 25.35 4.39
CA CYS A 290 29.06 24.87 3.60
C CYS A 290 27.91 24.41 4.52
N PRO A 291 27.21 25.35 5.19
CA PRO A 291 26.03 25.04 5.97
C PRO A 291 24.85 24.63 5.06
N SER A 292 23.91 23.87 5.62
CA SER A 292 22.59 23.66 5.05
C SER A 292 21.53 24.49 5.79
N MET A 293 20.52 24.98 5.09
CA MET A 293 19.42 25.75 5.67
C MET A 293 18.07 25.17 5.25
N ASP A 294 17.15 25.09 6.20
CA ASP A 294 15.79 24.59 6.00
C ASP A 294 14.81 25.30 6.94
N PHE A 295 13.51 25.23 6.63
CA PHE A 295 12.44 25.73 7.47
C PHE A 295 11.57 24.60 8.00
N ILE A 296 11.45 24.52 9.32
CA ILE A 296 10.36 23.77 9.95
C ILE A 296 9.18 24.72 10.04
N THR A 297 8.09 24.40 9.35
CA THR A 297 6.86 25.22 9.30
C THR A 297 5.69 24.48 9.95
N GLN A 298 4.56 25.18 10.13
CA GLN A 298 3.32 24.63 10.71
C GLN A 298 3.48 24.12 12.15
N LEU A 299 4.33 24.78 12.94
CA LEU A 299 4.46 24.49 14.36
C LEU A 299 3.37 25.18 15.17
N PRO A 300 3.00 24.64 16.36
CA PRO A 300 2.11 25.32 17.28
C PRO A 300 2.63 26.71 17.62
N LEU A 301 1.73 27.70 17.68
CA LEU A 301 2.10 29.08 17.96
C LEU A 301 2.73 29.19 19.36
N SER A 302 3.98 29.63 19.43
CA SER A 302 4.70 29.82 20.69
C SER A 302 5.39 31.17 20.67
N ASN A 303 5.06 32.04 21.64
CA ASN A 303 5.58 33.42 21.72
C ASN A 303 5.49 34.19 20.38
N SER A 304 4.37 34.02 19.67
CA SER A 304 4.11 34.64 18.36
C SER A 304 4.95 34.12 17.18
N PHE A 305 5.65 32.99 17.34
CA PHE A 305 6.37 32.30 16.26
C PHE A 305 5.70 30.96 15.93
N GLU A 306 5.75 30.56 14.66
CA GLU A 306 5.08 29.36 14.11
C GLU A 306 5.99 28.57 13.16
N SER A 307 7.24 28.99 13.01
CA SER A 307 8.24 28.38 12.15
C SER A 307 9.62 28.50 12.79
N ILE A 308 10.54 27.63 12.39
CA ILE A 308 11.92 27.65 12.84
C ILE A 308 12.81 27.58 11.61
N LEU A 309 13.69 28.57 11.46
CA LEU A 309 14.82 28.49 10.54
C LEU A 309 15.91 27.63 11.17
N VAL A 310 16.25 26.55 10.50
CA VAL A 310 17.27 25.59 10.91
C VAL A 310 18.50 25.80 10.03
N ILE A 311 19.65 26.04 10.65
CA ILE A 311 20.93 26.15 9.94
C ILE A 311 21.89 25.13 10.54
N VAL A 312 22.36 24.18 9.72
CA VAL A 312 23.23 23.09 10.17
C VAL A 312 24.58 23.18 9.48
N ASP A 313 25.65 23.25 10.25
CA ASP A 313 26.99 23.08 9.71
C ASP A 313 27.22 21.63 9.27
N ARG A 314 27.44 21.43 7.97
CA ARG A 314 27.61 20.09 7.40
C ARG A 314 28.90 19.40 7.84
N PHE A 315 29.90 20.15 8.34
CA PHE A 315 31.16 19.62 8.89
C PHE A 315 31.01 19.19 10.35
N SER A 316 30.79 20.12 11.28
CA SER A 316 30.73 19.86 12.73
C SER A 316 29.42 19.24 13.21
N LYS A 317 28.35 19.31 12.40
CA LYS A 317 26.97 18.95 12.78
C LYS A 317 26.32 19.90 13.80
N MET A 318 26.95 21.03 14.09
CA MET A 318 26.33 22.05 14.92
C MET A 318 25.09 22.60 14.21
N ALA A 319 23.98 22.70 14.94
CA ALA A 319 22.72 23.23 14.45
C ALA A 319 22.36 24.51 15.21
N VAL A 320 21.91 25.51 14.48
CA VAL A 320 21.41 26.78 15.00
C VAL A 320 19.93 26.87 14.64
N PHE A 321 19.10 27.02 15.67
CA PHE A 321 17.64 27.10 15.54
C PHE A 321 17.19 28.53 15.85
N ILE A 322 16.46 29.13 14.92
CA ILE A 322 16.01 30.52 15.01
C ILE A 322 14.50 30.53 14.84
N ALA A 323 13.76 30.98 15.86
CA ALA A 323 12.31 31.10 15.79
C ALA A 323 11.88 32.22 14.82
N THR A 324 10.93 31.92 13.94
CA THR A 324 10.41 32.81 12.89
C THR A 324 8.91 32.60 12.65
N MET A 325 8.31 33.46 11.82
CA MET A 325 6.94 33.25 11.32
C MET A 325 6.97 32.63 9.92
N SER A 326 5.87 32.02 9.48
CA SER A 326 5.76 31.47 8.12
C SER A 326 5.72 32.57 7.06
N SER A 327 5.24 33.76 7.42
CA SER A 327 5.16 34.96 6.58
C SER A 327 6.47 35.76 6.51
N ILE A 328 7.61 35.15 6.87
CA ILE A 328 8.91 35.83 6.85
C ILE A 328 9.27 36.30 5.43
N THR A 329 9.80 37.52 5.31
CA THR A 329 10.28 38.07 4.03
C THR A 329 11.75 37.72 3.80
N SER A 330 12.20 37.75 2.54
CA SER A 330 13.60 37.51 2.19
C SER A 330 14.58 38.49 2.85
N LEU A 331 14.15 39.73 3.11
CA LEU A 331 14.92 40.72 3.86
C LEU A 331 15.06 40.35 5.34
N HIS A 332 13.99 39.85 5.95
CA HIS A 332 14.09 39.39 7.34
C HIS A 332 14.96 38.13 7.46
N LEU A 333 14.90 37.23 6.46
CA LEU A 333 15.79 36.08 6.36
C LEU A 333 17.26 36.52 6.32
N ASP A 334 17.60 37.56 5.57
CA ASP A 334 18.97 38.10 5.55
C ASP A 334 19.43 38.56 6.93
N HIS A 335 18.58 39.28 7.67
CA HIS A 335 18.97 39.83 8.96
C HIS A 335 19.23 38.71 9.96
N LEU A 336 18.40 37.66 9.94
CA LEU A 336 18.57 36.48 10.77
C LEU A 336 19.85 35.72 10.41
N PHE A 337 20.13 35.54 9.11
CA PHE A 337 21.33 34.87 8.65
C PHE A 337 22.60 35.65 9.04
N MET A 338 22.60 36.96 8.79
CA MET A 338 23.74 37.83 9.06
C MET A 338 24.04 37.92 10.56
N LYS A 339 23.00 38.05 11.39
CA LYS A 339 23.14 38.16 12.85
C LYS A 339 23.60 36.86 13.49
N ASN A 340 23.07 35.71 13.05
CA ASN A 340 23.26 34.45 13.76
C ASN A 340 24.42 33.62 13.24
N ILE A 341 24.76 33.73 11.95
CA ILE A 341 25.85 32.98 11.33
C ILE A 341 27.01 33.91 11.00
N PHE A 342 26.79 34.88 10.10
CA PHE A 342 27.89 35.70 9.59
C PHE A 342 28.64 36.46 10.69
N SER A 343 27.91 37.07 11.63
CA SER A 343 28.52 37.83 12.73
C SER A 343 29.36 36.98 13.69
N LYS A 344 29.15 35.66 13.74
CA LYS A 344 29.80 34.77 14.73
C LYS A 344 30.88 33.91 14.08
N ASP A 345 30.53 33.31 12.95
CA ASP A 345 31.30 32.24 12.31
C ASP A 345 31.90 32.65 10.95
N GLY A 346 31.51 33.82 10.42
CA GLY A 346 32.01 34.35 9.15
C GLY A 346 31.15 33.97 7.93
N LEU A 347 31.60 34.36 6.73
CA LEU A 347 30.86 34.08 5.48
C LEU A 347 31.09 32.64 5.01
N PRO A 348 30.04 31.86 4.75
CA PRO A 348 30.20 30.58 4.08
C PRO A 348 30.61 30.77 2.62
N SER A 349 31.30 29.78 2.07
CA SER A 349 31.61 29.74 0.63
C SER A 349 30.43 29.24 -0.21
N SER A 350 29.58 28.40 0.39
CA SER A 350 28.39 27.83 -0.26
C SER A 350 27.30 27.56 0.76
N ILE A 351 26.04 27.52 0.34
CA ILE A 351 24.91 27.14 1.21
C ILE A 351 24.05 26.14 0.45
N VAL A 352 23.74 25.02 1.11
CA VAL A 352 22.79 24.02 0.61
C VAL A 352 21.40 24.40 1.09
N ILE A 353 20.48 24.65 0.16
CA ILE A 353 19.10 25.07 0.48
C ILE A 353 18.11 24.33 -0.41
N ASP A 354 16.87 24.20 0.05
CA ASP A 354 15.79 23.69 -0.77
C ASP A 354 15.30 24.73 -1.81
N ARG A 355 14.33 24.34 -2.63
CA ARG A 355 13.72 25.25 -3.63
C ARG A 355 12.58 26.09 -3.05
N GLY A 356 12.57 26.33 -1.74
CA GLY A 356 11.59 27.18 -1.09
C GLY A 356 11.55 28.59 -1.70
N PRO A 357 10.36 29.23 -1.77
CA PRO A 357 10.18 30.51 -2.46
C PRO A 357 11.08 31.63 -1.92
N LEU A 358 11.44 31.58 -0.64
CA LEU A 358 12.33 32.56 0.00
C LEU A 358 13.78 32.42 -0.47
N PHE A 359 14.27 31.19 -0.59
CA PHE A 359 15.64 30.88 -1.04
C PHE A 359 15.83 31.07 -2.54
N VAL A 360 14.75 30.99 -3.31
CA VAL A 360 14.75 31.26 -4.76
C VAL A 360 14.47 32.73 -5.08
N SER A 361 14.06 33.54 -4.10
CA SER A 361 13.74 34.96 -4.30
C SER A 361 14.89 35.73 -4.98
N SER A 362 14.53 36.72 -5.81
CA SER A 362 15.49 37.59 -6.51
C SER A 362 16.40 38.31 -5.52
N PHE A 363 15.85 38.74 -4.39
CA PHE A 363 16.58 39.38 -3.32
C PHE A 363 17.67 38.47 -2.72
N TRP A 364 17.31 37.27 -2.27
CA TRP A 364 18.27 36.32 -1.68
C TRP A 364 19.34 35.89 -2.69
N THR A 365 18.92 35.69 -3.95
CA THR A 365 19.82 35.42 -5.08
C THR A 365 20.87 36.51 -5.23
N ASN A 366 20.43 37.78 -5.29
CA ASN A 366 21.31 38.93 -5.47
C ASN A 366 22.25 39.11 -4.28
N LEU A 367 21.75 38.92 -3.05
CA LEU A 367 22.56 38.99 -1.83
C LEU A 367 23.70 37.95 -1.85
N CYS A 368 23.36 36.68 -2.12
CA CYS A 368 24.38 35.62 -2.21
C CYS A 368 25.40 35.92 -3.31
N GLN A 369 24.96 36.46 -4.45
CA GLN A 369 25.86 36.84 -5.54
C GLN A 369 26.83 37.97 -5.13
N GLN A 370 26.34 38.99 -4.42
CA GLN A 370 27.18 40.08 -3.92
C GLN A 370 28.18 39.60 -2.87
N LEU A 371 27.76 38.70 -1.99
CA LEU A 371 28.61 38.09 -0.96
C LEU A 371 29.49 36.95 -1.49
N LYS A 372 29.41 36.63 -2.79
CA LYS A 372 30.13 35.53 -3.46
C LYS A 372 29.87 34.15 -2.82
N ILE A 373 28.67 33.95 -2.30
CA ILE A 373 28.20 32.69 -1.73
C ILE A 373 27.56 31.84 -2.83
N LEU A 374 28.05 30.62 -3.03
CA LEU A 374 27.44 29.67 -3.95
C LEU A 374 26.15 29.08 -3.36
N ARG A 375 25.11 28.93 -4.18
CA ARG A 375 23.83 28.35 -3.73
C ARG A 375 23.64 26.97 -4.37
N ASP A 376 23.68 25.95 -3.53
CA ASP A 376 23.46 24.56 -3.94
C ASP A 376 21.99 24.19 -3.67
N LEU A 377 21.14 24.39 -4.68
CA LEU A 377 19.71 24.10 -4.59
C LEU A 377 19.42 22.61 -4.74
N SER A 378 18.62 22.04 -3.83
CA SER A 378 18.15 20.66 -3.94
C SER A 378 17.27 20.45 -5.21
N THR A 379 17.18 19.21 -5.71
CA THR A 379 16.30 18.89 -6.84
C THR A 379 14.84 18.84 -6.39
N ALA A 380 13.92 19.34 -7.22
CA ALA A 380 12.49 19.34 -6.92
C ALA A 380 11.97 17.92 -6.62
N TYR A 381 11.15 17.77 -5.58
CA TYR A 381 10.55 16.50 -5.13
C TYR A 381 11.54 15.38 -4.73
N HIS A 382 12.77 15.73 -4.34
CA HIS A 382 13.75 14.80 -3.76
C HIS A 382 14.32 15.34 -2.43
N PRO A 383 13.56 15.23 -1.31
CA PRO A 383 14.01 15.69 0.02
C PRO A 383 15.32 15.02 0.48
N GLU A 384 15.61 13.84 -0.06
CA GLU A 384 16.82 13.03 0.19
C GLU A 384 18.15 13.77 -0.08
N THR A 385 18.14 14.83 -0.89
CA THR A 385 19.34 15.64 -1.19
C THR A 385 19.80 16.46 0.02
N ASP A 386 18.88 16.83 0.91
CA ASP A 386 19.17 17.52 2.18
C ASP A 386 18.90 16.65 3.41
N GLY A 387 19.17 15.34 3.30
CA GLY A 387 18.94 14.39 4.38
C GLY A 387 19.74 14.66 5.67
N LYS A 388 20.66 15.64 5.71
CA LYS A 388 21.34 16.06 6.93
C LYS A 388 20.47 17.01 7.76
N THR A 389 19.84 18.01 7.15
CA THR A 389 18.91 18.91 7.86
C THR A 389 17.62 18.17 8.21
N GLU A 390 17.10 17.34 7.28
CA GLU A 390 15.91 16.52 7.53
C GLU A 390 16.07 15.57 8.74
N ARG A 391 17.24 14.94 8.89
CA ARG A 391 17.56 14.10 10.07
C ARG A 391 17.69 14.88 11.37
N VAL A 392 18.10 16.15 11.32
CA VAL A 392 18.15 17.02 12.50
C VAL A 392 16.73 17.43 12.87
N ASN A 393 15.89 17.76 11.89
CA ASN A 393 14.49 18.10 12.09
C ASN A 393 13.70 16.93 12.71
N GLN A 394 13.99 15.67 12.36
CA GLN A 394 13.36 14.48 12.96
C GLN A 394 13.74 14.23 14.43
N LYS A 395 14.80 14.86 14.93
CA LYS A 395 15.26 14.73 16.33
C LYS A 395 14.72 15.83 17.23
N LEU A 396 14.25 16.93 16.64
CA LEU A 396 13.43 17.94 17.31
C LEU A 396 12.00 17.41 17.47
#